data_AF-A0A086AM79-F1
#
_entry.id   AF-A0A086AM79-F1
#
_cell.length_a   1.000
_cell.length_b   1.000
_cell.length_c   1.000
_cell.angle_alpha   90.00
_cell.angle_beta   90.00
_cell.angle_gamma   90.00
#
_symmetry.space_group_name_H-M   'P 1'
#
loop_
_entity.id
_entity.type
_entity.pdbx_description
1 polymer ?
#
loop_
_entity_poly.entity_id
_entity_poly.type
_entity_poly.pdbx_seq_one_letter_code
_entity_poly.pdbx_strand_id
1 'polypeptide(L)'
;MIRKLSFLSLFIVSSAFSQQKYEDSIKNIIEKDFVNIKATDFKNLVPYETEKGMGYLNSKNNKVVVKPNYYQLDFAKPNLRGNYDNIAYFEINKTTKKMEVFLQNWQIFEASPGNGPIKKAYSKGFYVVNNSIFSFSDTYTYCPELFKYRNEDFAIAIKDNTYAVIKPDGETLKNLDFDYSSLQIVDIGNDNIWFKYKTVGGELGFINMNGEKKLINDIISNSRSQTEGYFSFIDSEHSTRRKYYGYSIESNEESYGVLDLLTMTWLIKPQKALKIDEINYTTDQNVDEKYDLEDRKKLKFYFLVREEKKERAYYIDDKLKKYVPKK
;
A
#
# COMPACT_ATOMS: atom_id res chain seq x y z
N MET A 1 54.99 44.11 -0.70
CA MET A 1 53.56 44.42 -0.47
C MET A 1 52.79 43.11 -0.34
N ILE A 2 51.77 43.10 0.51
CA ILE A 2 51.21 41.94 1.21
C ILE A 2 50.23 41.10 0.35
N ARG A 3 50.22 39.78 0.64
CA ARG A 3 49.19 38.73 0.45
C ARG A 3 47.82 39.12 -0.12
N LYS A 4 47.24 38.22 -0.93
CA LYS A 4 46.13 37.34 -0.49
C LYS A 4 45.92 36.15 -1.44
N LEU A 5 46.09 34.95 -0.90
CA LEU A 5 45.58 33.69 -1.44
C LEU A 5 44.05 33.73 -1.46
N SER A 6 43.44 33.31 -2.57
CA SER A 6 42.05 32.83 -2.61
C SER A 6 42.07 31.32 -2.48
N PHE A 7 42.00 30.83 -1.25
CA PHE A 7 41.64 29.46 -0.89
C PHE A 7 40.12 29.35 -1.03
N LEU A 8 39.61 28.90 -2.17
CA LEU A 8 38.18 28.58 -2.32
C LEU A 8 37.98 27.35 -3.21
N SER A 9 38.70 26.28 -2.94
CA SER A 9 38.49 24.96 -3.56
C SER A 9 38.69 23.78 -2.59
N LEU A 10 38.89 24.04 -1.29
CA LEU A 10 39.09 22.97 -0.28
C LEU A 10 37.86 22.64 0.58
N PHE A 11 36.74 23.35 0.47
CA PHE A 11 35.59 23.15 1.37
C PHE A 11 34.49 22.23 0.82
N ILE A 12 34.51 21.88 -0.48
CA ILE A 12 33.54 20.95 -1.08
C ILE A 12 34.05 19.50 -1.05
N VAL A 13 35.37 19.30 -1.02
CA VAL A 13 35.98 17.96 -0.96
C VAL A 13 35.91 17.37 0.45
N SER A 14 35.95 18.20 1.50
CA SER A 14 35.91 17.74 2.90
C SER A 14 34.53 17.22 3.32
N SER A 15 33.45 17.83 2.85
CA SER A 15 32.07 17.42 3.17
C SER A 15 31.67 16.13 2.47
N ALA A 16 31.99 15.99 1.18
CA ALA A 16 31.74 14.76 0.43
C ALA A 16 32.53 13.58 1.02
N PHE A 17 33.80 13.80 1.40
CA PHE A 17 34.63 12.78 2.02
C PHE A 17 34.18 12.42 3.45
N SER A 18 33.63 13.37 4.22
CA SER A 18 33.02 13.06 5.53
C SER A 18 31.70 12.31 5.40
N GLN A 19 30.89 12.63 4.38
CA GLN A 19 29.61 11.97 4.12
C GLN A 19 29.82 10.52 3.68
N GLN A 20 30.76 10.28 2.75
CA GLN A 20 31.11 8.93 2.31
C GLN A 20 31.65 8.06 3.45
N LYS A 21 32.52 8.61 4.32
CA LYS A 21 32.98 7.88 5.52
C LYS A 21 31.85 7.55 6.49
N TYR A 22 30.87 8.43 6.61
CA TYR A 22 29.70 8.20 7.45
C TYR A 22 28.78 7.12 6.87
N GLU A 23 28.50 7.16 5.56
CA GLU A 23 27.79 6.12 4.81
C GLU A 23 28.45 4.76 4.99
N ASP A 24 29.76 4.68 4.77
CA ASP A 24 30.53 3.45 4.94
C ASP A 24 30.43 2.91 6.37
N SER A 25 30.41 3.80 7.38
CA SER A 25 30.27 3.39 8.78
C SER A 25 28.90 2.77 9.06
N ILE A 26 27.82 3.36 8.54
CA ILE A 26 26.45 2.83 8.67
C ILE A 26 26.33 1.51 7.90
N LYS A 27 26.84 1.47 6.67
CA LYS A 27 26.86 0.27 5.84
C LYS A 27 27.55 -0.89 6.56
N ASN A 28 28.71 -0.66 7.17
CA ASN A 28 29.44 -1.69 7.93
C ASN A 28 28.63 -2.21 9.14
N ILE A 29 27.88 -1.35 9.83
CA ILE A 29 27.01 -1.75 10.95
C ILE A 29 25.91 -2.67 10.43
N ILE A 30 25.19 -2.25 9.38
CA ILE A 30 24.08 -3.01 8.82
C ILE A 30 24.62 -4.32 8.21
N GLU A 31 25.70 -4.30 7.45
CA GLU A 31 26.31 -5.51 6.86
C GLU A 31 26.63 -6.56 7.92
N LYS A 32 27.15 -6.15 9.08
CA LYS A 32 27.45 -7.05 10.20
C LYS A 32 26.20 -7.71 10.75
N ASP A 33 25.07 -7.00 10.83
CA ASP A 33 23.80 -7.55 11.30
C ASP A 33 23.19 -8.58 10.33
N PHE A 34 23.42 -8.42 9.02
CA PHE A 34 22.89 -9.31 7.98
C PHE A 34 23.93 -10.31 7.43
N VAL A 35 25.17 -10.32 7.92
CA VAL A 35 26.27 -11.13 7.37
C VAL A 35 25.97 -12.63 7.38
N ASN A 36 25.31 -13.12 8.43
CA ASN A 36 25.01 -14.54 8.61
C ASN A 36 23.71 -14.99 7.94
N ILE A 37 23.00 -14.07 7.29
CA ILE A 37 21.74 -14.37 6.61
C ILE A 37 22.05 -14.60 5.12
N LYS A 38 21.69 -15.78 4.63
CA LYS A 38 21.75 -16.10 3.21
C LYS A 38 20.63 -15.39 2.48
N ALA A 39 20.89 -14.90 1.28
CA ALA A 39 19.87 -14.19 0.51
C ALA A 39 18.65 -15.09 0.18
N THR A 40 18.86 -16.40 0.02
CA THR A 40 17.80 -17.41 -0.13
C THR A 40 16.87 -17.53 1.09
N ASP A 41 17.30 -17.05 2.26
CA ASP A 41 16.52 -17.07 3.50
C ASP A 41 15.75 -15.77 3.75
N PHE A 42 15.91 -14.74 2.92
CA PHE A 42 15.19 -13.47 3.06
C PHE A 42 13.67 -13.65 3.06
N LYS A 43 13.16 -14.60 2.27
CA LYS A 43 11.74 -14.97 2.25
C LYS A 43 11.19 -15.48 3.58
N ASN A 44 12.08 -15.90 4.47
CA ASN A 44 11.71 -16.44 5.77
C ASN A 44 11.80 -15.37 6.87
N LEU A 45 12.24 -14.14 6.56
CA LEU A 45 12.38 -13.08 7.53
C LEU A 45 11.02 -12.40 7.78
N VAL A 46 10.64 -12.30 9.04
CA VAL A 46 9.44 -11.61 9.50
C VAL A 46 9.87 -10.48 10.42
N PRO A 47 9.63 -9.21 10.04
CA PRO A 47 9.87 -8.08 10.93
C PRO A 47 9.09 -8.24 12.24
N TYR A 48 9.66 -7.80 13.34
CA TYR A 48 8.95 -7.71 14.61
C TYR A 48 9.38 -6.43 15.34
N GLU A 49 8.46 -5.87 16.12
CA GLU A 49 8.67 -4.61 16.82
C GLU A 49 8.89 -4.84 18.33
N THR A 50 9.75 -4.00 18.91
CA THR A 50 9.97 -3.88 20.35
C THR A 50 10.13 -2.40 20.70
N GLU A 51 10.20 -2.09 22.00
CA GLU A 51 10.52 -0.74 22.49
C GLU A 51 11.87 -0.20 21.99
N LYS A 52 12.81 -1.08 21.57
CA LYS A 52 14.12 -0.68 21.04
C LYS A 52 14.12 -0.44 19.53
N GLY A 53 13.01 -0.72 18.86
CA GLY A 53 12.89 -0.72 17.40
C GLY A 53 12.53 -2.10 16.85
N MET A 54 12.70 -2.25 15.55
CA MET A 54 12.38 -3.43 14.77
C MET A 54 13.59 -4.34 14.54
N GLY A 55 13.34 -5.65 14.54
CA GLY A 55 14.31 -6.68 14.17
C GLY A 55 13.67 -7.73 13.25
N TYR A 56 14.38 -8.82 12.98
CA TYR A 56 13.85 -9.95 12.21
C TYR A 56 13.82 -11.26 13.00
N LEU A 57 12.75 -12.01 12.77
CA LEU A 57 12.58 -13.41 13.14
C LEU A 57 12.70 -14.29 11.90
N ASN A 58 13.17 -15.52 12.08
CA ASN A 58 13.01 -16.57 11.08
C ASN A 58 11.63 -17.25 11.25
N SER A 59 10.75 -17.10 10.26
CA SER A 59 9.39 -17.66 10.23
C SER A 59 9.30 -19.18 10.45
N LYS A 60 10.37 -19.94 10.17
CA LYS A 60 10.38 -21.39 10.37
C LYS A 60 10.41 -21.75 11.85
N ASN A 61 11.08 -20.97 12.69
CA ASN A 61 11.37 -21.34 14.08
C ASN A 61 11.18 -20.21 15.12
N ASN A 62 10.78 -19.02 14.70
CA ASN A 62 10.62 -17.80 15.50
C ASN A 62 11.89 -17.39 16.27
N LYS A 63 13.08 -17.78 15.81
CA LYS A 63 14.35 -17.31 16.38
C LYS A 63 14.67 -15.92 15.83
N VAL A 64 15.12 -15.04 16.71
CA VAL A 64 15.68 -13.73 16.34
C VAL A 64 16.95 -13.94 15.52
N VAL A 65 16.99 -13.34 14.34
CA VAL A 65 18.15 -13.38 13.43
C VAL A 65 18.75 -12.00 13.19
N VAL A 66 17.97 -10.93 13.41
CA VAL A 66 18.45 -9.54 13.47
C VAL A 66 17.87 -8.90 14.72
N LYS A 67 18.72 -8.27 15.53
CA LYS A 67 18.33 -7.62 16.78
C LYS A 67 17.47 -6.36 16.51
N PRO A 68 16.63 -5.95 17.48
CA PRO A 68 15.72 -4.84 17.28
C PRO A 68 16.44 -3.49 17.46
N ASN A 69 17.12 -3.03 16.41
CA ASN A 69 17.90 -1.79 16.37
C ASN A 69 17.56 -0.93 15.14
N TYR A 70 16.47 -1.24 14.44
CA TYR A 70 16.08 -0.55 13.21
C TYR A 70 14.81 0.24 13.46
N TYR A 71 14.67 1.41 12.84
CA TYR A 71 13.43 2.16 12.93
C TYR A 71 12.30 1.42 12.20
N GLN A 72 12.60 0.94 10.98
CA GLN A 72 11.63 0.20 10.18
C GLN A 72 12.30 -0.89 9.35
N LEU A 73 11.64 -2.04 9.21
CA LEU A 73 12.10 -3.16 8.39
C LEU A 73 10.92 -3.68 7.54
N ASP A 74 11.13 -3.87 6.24
CA ASP A 74 10.11 -4.43 5.34
C ASP A 74 10.33 -5.93 5.06
N PHE A 75 9.29 -6.64 4.65
CA PHE A 75 9.47 -7.97 4.09
C PHE A 75 10.22 -7.90 2.74
N ALA A 76 10.96 -8.96 2.43
CA ALA A 76 11.74 -9.03 1.20
C ALA A 76 10.85 -9.18 -0.05
N LYS A 77 10.96 -8.24 -1.01
CA LYS A 77 10.08 -8.10 -2.19
C LYS A 77 10.73 -7.42 -3.44
N PRO A 78 11.68 -8.03 -4.14
CA PRO A 78 12.40 -9.24 -3.79
C PRO A 78 13.59 -8.96 -2.86
N ASN A 79 14.09 -7.72 -2.86
CA ASN A 79 15.20 -7.25 -2.04
C ASN A 79 14.72 -6.94 -0.62
N LEU A 80 15.65 -6.97 0.34
CA LEU A 80 15.37 -6.58 1.71
C LEU A 80 15.56 -5.08 1.87
N ARG A 81 14.58 -4.40 2.45
CA ARG A 81 14.61 -2.95 2.67
C ARG A 81 14.44 -2.62 4.14
N GLY A 82 15.03 -1.51 4.56
CA GLY A 82 14.85 -1.00 5.91
C GLY A 82 15.32 0.43 6.10
N ASN A 83 15.00 0.96 7.26
CA ASN A 83 15.41 2.27 7.75
C ASN A 83 16.19 2.07 9.05
N TYR A 84 17.41 2.57 9.06
CA TYR A 84 18.30 2.63 10.22
C TYR A 84 18.15 3.99 10.90
N ASP A 85 17.54 4.01 12.09
CA ASP A 85 17.42 5.15 13.01
C ASP A 85 16.92 6.48 12.42
N ASN A 86 16.14 6.46 11.33
CA ASN A 86 15.80 7.66 10.57
C ASN A 86 17.03 8.46 10.14
N ILE A 87 18.13 7.78 9.86
CA ILE A 87 19.37 8.39 9.37
C ILE A 87 19.62 7.93 7.94
N ALA A 88 19.40 6.64 7.69
CA ALA A 88 19.66 6.05 6.40
C ALA A 88 18.63 4.98 6.04
N TYR A 89 18.30 4.91 4.76
CA TYR A 89 17.63 3.78 4.16
C TYR A 89 18.66 2.80 3.63
N PHE A 90 18.32 1.53 3.61
CA PHE A 90 19.16 0.53 2.99
C PHE A 90 18.34 -0.47 2.18
N GLU A 91 18.97 -0.99 1.13
CA GLU A 91 18.48 -2.11 0.36
C GLU A 91 19.57 -3.18 0.26
N ILE A 92 19.20 -4.44 0.48
CA ILE A 92 20.07 -5.60 0.25
C ILE A 92 19.51 -6.40 -0.90
N ASN A 93 20.27 -6.45 -1.99
CA ASN A 93 19.89 -7.18 -3.18
C ASN A 93 19.77 -8.68 -2.90
N LYS A 94 18.64 -9.29 -3.26
CA LYS A 94 18.38 -10.71 -2.94
C LYS A 94 19.23 -11.72 -3.70
N THR A 95 19.88 -11.30 -4.78
CA THR A 95 20.66 -12.19 -5.64
C THR A 95 22.15 -12.04 -5.34
N THR A 96 22.62 -10.80 -5.30
CA THR A 96 24.04 -10.48 -5.17
C THR A 96 24.45 -10.22 -3.72
N LYS A 97 23.49 -10.03 -2.81
CA LYS A 97 23.69 -9.56 -1.43
C LYS A 97 24.42 -8.22 -1.33
N LYS A 98 24.55 -7.48 -2.44
CA LYS A 98 25.08 -6.12 -2.42
C LYS A 98 24.15 -5.24 -1.61
N MET A 99 24.74 -4.44 -0.73
CA MET A 99 24.04 -3.46 0.08
C MET A 99 24.27 -2.07 -0.46
N GLU A 100 23.18 -1.33 -0.58
CA GLU A 100 23.16 0.09 -0.88
C GLU A 100 22.56 0.82 0.32
N VAL A 101 23.16 1.96 0.65
CA VAL A 101 22.75 2.82 1.77
C VAL A 101 22.52 4.21 1.21
N PHE A 102 21.39 4.79 1.58
CA PHE A 102 20.95 6.10 1.13
C PHE A 102 20.77 6.98 2.36
N LEU A 103 21.64 7.98 2.53
CA LEU A 103 21.48 8.94 3.64
C LEU A 103 20.26 9.82 3.42
N GLN A 104 19.62 10.20 4.52
CA GLN A 104 18.58 11.21 4.49
C GLN A 104 19.18 12.60 4.20
N ASN A 105 19.04 13.05 2.96
CA ASN A 105 19.21 14.46 2.60
C ASN A 105 17.84 15.07 2.41
N TRP A 106 17.48 16.04 3.26
CA TRP A 106 16.20 16.75 3.14
C TRP A 106 16.20 17.63 1.89
N GLN A 107 15.57 17.16 0.81
CA GLN A 107 15.13 18.03 -0.28
C GLN A 107 13.63 18.23 -0.17
N ILE A 108 13.24 19.51 -0.06
CA ILE A 108 11.86 19.98 -0.09
C ILE A 108 11.42 19.92 -1.56
N PHE A 109 10.41 19.11 -1.86
CA PHE A 109 9.89 19.00 -3.22
C PHE A 109 8.88 20.10 -3.54
N GLU A 110 9.02 20.66 -4.75
CA GLU A 110 8.08 21.60 -5.35
C GLU A 110 6.75 20.92 -5.70
N ALA A 111 5.67 21.68 -5.55
CA ALA A 111 4.33 21.26 -5.89
C ALA A 111 4.21 20.94 -7.38
N SER A 112 3.61 19.79 -7.71
CA SER A 112 3.25 19.45 -9.09
C SER A 112 2.32 20.52 -9.70
N PRO A 113 2.44 20.79 -11.00
CA PRO A 113 1.57 21.75 -11.67
C PRO A 113 0.11 21.27 -11.56
N GLY A 114 -0.76 22.15 -11.07
CA GLY A 114 -2.18 21.89 -10.98
C GLY A 114 -2.80 21.71 -12.36
N ASN A 115 -3.62 20.67 -12.52
CA ASN A 115 -4.47 20.52 -13.69
C ASN A 115 -5.39 21.74 -13.85
N GLY A 116 -5.68 22.14 -15.08
CA GLY A 116 -6.64 23.21 -15.37
C GLY A 116 -8.03 22.93 -14.79
N PRO A 117 -8.87 23.95 -14.58
CA PRO A 117 -10.15 23.80 -13.90
C PRO A 117 -11.11 22.89 -14.68
N ILE A 118 -11.72 21.92 -13.98
CA ILE A 118 -12.78 21.04 -14.51
C ILE A 118 -14.03 21.88 -14.79
N LYS A 119 -14.64 21.71 -15.96
CA LYS A 119 -15.82 22.49 -16.38
C LYS A 119 -17.14 21.75 -16.16
N LYS A 120 -18.09 22.36 -15.44
CA LYS A 120 -19.47 21.85 -15.25
C LYS A 120 -20.39 22.41 -16.34
N ALA A 121 -20.17 22.01 -17.59
CA ALA A 121 -20.85 22.58 -18.76
C ALA A 121 -21.07 21.55 -19.89
N TYR A 122 -20.88 20.26 -19.62
CA TYR A 122 -21.11 19.23 -20.62
C TYR A 122 -22.61 18.93 -20.73
N SER A 123 -23.12 18.65 -21.92
CA SER A 123 -24.57 18.52 -22.14
C SER A 123 -25.18 17.33 -21.40
N LYS A 124 -24.50 16.18 -21.40
CA LYS A 124 -24.93 14.96 -20.72
C LYS A 124 -23.72 14.07 -20.44
N GLY A 125 -23.66 13.41 -19.29
CA GLY A 125 -22.53 12.52 -18.96
C GLY A 125 -21.25 13.30 -18.68
N PHE A 126 -20.14 12.87 -19.27
CA PHE A 126 -18.81 13.44 -19.05
C PHE A 126 -17.89 13.29 -20.27
N TYR A 127 -16.86 14.13 -20.32
CA TYR A 127 -15.84 14.12 -21.37
C TYR A 127 -14.45 13.97 -20.75
N VAL A 128 -13.66 13.03 -21.29
CA VAL A 128 -12.34 12.67 -20.79
C VAL A 128 -11.26 13.19 -21.72
N VAL A 129 -10.22 13.80 -21.15
CA VAL A 129 -8.99 14.19 -21.85
C VAL A 129 -7.82 13.72 -21.00
N ASN A 130 -6.82 13.07 -21.59
CA ASN A 130 -5.62 12.60 -20.90
C ASN A 130 -5.93 11.80 -19.62
N ASN A 131 -6.88 10.87 -19.70
CA ASN A 131 -7.29 10.00 -18.59
C ASN A 131 -7.85 10.75 -17.36
N SER A 132 -8.38 11.95 -17.57
CA SER A 132 -9.02 12.79 -16.55
C SER A 132 -10.31 13.40 -17.11
N ILE A 133 -11.33 13.59 -16.26
CA ILE A 133 -12.56 14.27 -16.66
C ILE A 133 -12.24 15.76 -16.88
N PHE A 134 -12.41 16.22 -18.12
CA PHE A 134 -12.24 17.62 -18.50
C PHE A 134 -13.53 18.41 -18.25
N SER A 135 -14.68 17.80 -18.51
CA SER A 135 -15.99 18.41 -18.28
C SER A 135 -17.06 17.39 -18.00
N PHE A 136 -18.07 17.76 -17.21
CA PHE A 136 -19.21 16.91 -16.87
C PHE A 136 -20.52 17.69 -16.85
N SER A 137 -21.64 16.95 -16.87
CA SER A 137 -22.99 17.52 -16.85
C SER A 137 -23.30 18.21 -15.54
N ASP A 138 -24.01 19.34 -15.63
CA ASP A 138 -24.43 20.10 -14.47
C ASP A 138 -25.48 19.40 -13.59
N THR A 139 -26.13 18.39 -14.15
CA THR A 139 -27.10 17.51 -13.47
C THR A 139 -26.50 16.69 -12.33
N TYR A 140 -25.18 16.49 -12.31
CA TYR A 140 -24.50 15.77 -11.23
C TYR A 140 -24.07 16.70 -10.11
N THR A 141 -24.08 16.20 -8.87
CA THR A 141 -23.75 17.00 -7.68
C THR A 141 -22.28 17.44 -7.71
N TYR A 142 -21.37 16.51 -8.02
CA TYR A 142 -19.92 16.74 -8.09
C TYR A 142 -19.33 16.16 -9.39
N CYS A 143 -18.04 16.43 -9.63
CA CYS A 143 -17.32 15.74 -10.70
C CYS A 143 -17.41 14.22 -10.46
N PRO A 144 -17.88 13.43 -11.43
CA PRO A 144 -17.92 11.98 -11.31
C PRO A 144 -16.53 11.38 -11.07
N GLU A 145 -16.48 10.22 -10.40
CA GLU A 145 -15.24 9.47 -10.19
C GLU A 145 -14.96 8.59 -11.41
N LEU A 146 -13.95 8.94 -12.21
CA LEU A 146 -13.57 8.24 -13.44
C LEU A 146 -12.90 6.89 -13.14
N PHE A 147 -13.28 5.86 -13.89
CA PHE A 147 -12.58 4.58 -13.92
C PHE A 147 -12.67 3.93 -15.30
N LYS A 148 -11.85 2.91 -15.54
CA LYS A 148 -11.84 2.15 -16.80
C LYS A 148 -12.32 0.72 -16.57
N TYR A 149 -13.06 0.19 -17.53
CA TYR A 149 -13.44 -1.22 -17.59
C TYR A 149 -13.35 -1.69 -19.04
N ARG A 150 -12.54 -2.71 -19.32
CA ARG A 150 -12.30 -3.23 -20.68
C ARG A 150 -11.88 -2.14 -21.68
N ASN A 151 -11.01 -1.24 -21.22
CA ASN A 151 -10.53 -0.05 -21.94
C ASN A 151 -11.58 1.02 -22.27
N GLU A 152 -12.82 0.87 -21.82
CA GLU A 152 -13.86 1.88 -21.94
C GLU A 152 -13.93 2.76 -20.68
N ASP A 153 -14.28 4.03 -20.85
CA ASP A 153 -14.40 4.99 -19.75
C ASP A 153 -15.79 4.92 -19.12
N PHE A 154 -15.82 4.83 -17.80
CA PHE A 154 -17.02 4.89 -16.97
C PHE A 154 -16.79 5.87 -15.82
N ALA A 155 -17.87 6.33 -15.19
CA ALA A 155 -17.72 7.09 -13.97
C ALA A 155 -18.81 6.77 -12.95
N ILE A 156 -18.49 6.90 -11.67
CA ILE A 156 -19.49 6.92 -10.60
C ILE A 156 -19.99 8.36 -10.47
N ALA A 157 -21.27 8.57 -10.74
CA ALA A 157 -21.92 9.88 -10.63
C ALA A 157 -22.88 9.91 -9.43
N ILE A 158 -23.02 11.11 -8.87
CA ILE A 158 -23.96 11.37 -7.78
C ILE A 158 -25.02 12.34 -8.28
N LYS A 159 -26.29 11.97 -8.08
CA LYS A 159 -27.45 12.80 -8.38
C LYS A 159 -28.49 12.58 -7.28
N ASP A 160 -29.05 13.65 -6.73
CA ASP A 160 -30.10 13.57 -5.70
C ASP A 160 -29.74 12.65 -4.50
N ASN A 161 -28.48 12.68 -4.06
CA ASN A 161 -27.90 11.81 -3.01
C ASN A 161 -27.90 10.30 -3.34
N THR A 162 -28.09 9.95 -4.59
CA THR A 162 -27.98 8.58 -5.10
C THR A 162 -26.82 8.44 -6.06
N TYR A 163 -26.27 7.24 -6.15
CA TYR A 163 -25.07 6.91 -6.92
C TYR A 163 -25.43 6.00 -8.08
N ALA A 164 -24.80 6.22 -9.23
CA ALA A 164 -24.91 5.36 -10.41
C ALA A 164 -23.56 5.24 -11.12
N VAL A 165 -23.39 4.18 -11.90
CA VAL A 165 -22.32 4.08 -12.90
C VAL A 165 -22.87 4.55 -14.24
N ILE A 166 -22.19 5.54 -14.82
CA ILE A 166 -22.55 6.17 -16.08
C ILE A 166 -21.47 5.97 -17.16
N LYS A 167 -21.91 5.91 -18.40
CA LYS A 167 -21.07 6.02 -19.60
C LYS A 167 -20.77 7.50 -19.92
N PRO A 168 -19.83 7.80 -20.85
CA PRO A 168 -19.49 9.17 -21.22
C PRO A 168 -20.68 9.96 -21.78
N ASP A 169 -21.62 9.29 -22.46
CA ASP A 169 -22.87 9.88 -22.96
C ASP A 169 -23.95 10.06 -21.87
N GLY A 170 -23.66 9.68 -20.62
CA GLY A 170 -24.54 9.75 -19.47
C GLY A 170 -25.65 8.70 -19.43
N GLU A 171 -25.58 7.64 -20.24
CA GLU A 171 -26.40 6.44 -20.03
C GLU A 171 -25.96 5.73 -18.73
N THR A 172 -26.92 5.34 -17.89
CA THR A 172 -26.68 4.57 -16.67
C THR A 172 -26.58 3.08 -17.00
N LEU A 173 -25.74 2.37 -16.27
CA LEU A 173 -25.72 0.90 -16.35
C LEU A 173 -26.93 0.34 -15.60
N LYS A 174 -27.70 -0.53 -16.26
CA LYS A 174 -28.99 -1.06 -15.75
C LYS A 174 -28.96 -1.58 -14.30
N ASN A 175 -27.88 -2.25 -13.89
CA ASN A 175 -27.75 -2.82 -12.54
C ASN A 175 -27.03 -1.89 -11.56
N LEU A 176 -26.57 -0.74 -12.02
CA LEU A 176 -25.81 0.26 -11.31
C LEU A 176 -26.41 1.65 -11.57
N ASP A 177 -27.74 1.74 -11.62
CA ASP A 177 -28.48 3.00 -11.74
C ASP A 177 -28.61 3.67 -10.36
N PHE A 178 -29.28 4.82 -10.29
CA PHE A 178 -29.46 5.70 -9.13
C PHE A 178 -30.32 5.10 -7.98
N ASP A 179 -30.06 3.86 -7.61
CA ASP A 179 -30.73 3.10 -6.54
C ASP A 179 -29.87 2.97 -5.26
N TYR A 180 -28.66 3.52 -5.29
CA TYR A 180 -27.65 3.36 -4.24
C TYR A 180 -27.47 4.65 -3.46
N SER A 181 -27.52 4.58 -2.12
CA SER A 181 -27.12 5.69 -1.25
C SER A 181 -25.61 5.78 -1.04
N SER A 182 -24.87 4.74 -1.43
CA SER A 182 -23.41 4.71 -1.45
C SER A 182 -22.94 3.68 -2.48
N LEU A 183 -21.96 4.07 -3.29
CA LEU A 183 -21.31 3.18 -4.24
C LEU A 183 -19.82 3.55 -4.29
N GLN A 184 -18.96 2.62 -3.89
CA GLN A 184 -17.51 2.81 -3.87
C GLN A 184 -16.85 1.78 -4.77
N ILE A 185 -16.05 2.23 -5.73
CA ILE A 185 -15.27 1.33 -6.57
C ILE A 185 -14.19 0.62 -5.75
N VAL A 186 -14.04 -0.67 -6.01
CA VAL A 186 -12.96 -1.51 -5.52
C VAL A 186 -12.27 -2.12 -6.74
N ASP A 187 -11.29 -1.38 -7.27
CA ASP A 187 -10.47 -1.82 -8.40
C ASP A 187 -9.29 -2.65 -7.89
N ILE A 188 -9.23 -3.90 -8.35
CA ILE A 188 -8.17 -4.86 -8.04
C ILE A 188 -7.31 -5.22 -9.25
N GLY A 189 -7.59 -4.61 -10.42
CA GLY A 189 -6.96 -4.92 -11.70
C GLY A 189 -7.67 -6.01 -12.52
N ASN A 190 -7.19 -6.23 -13.75
CA ASN A 190 -7.65 -7.26 -14.70
C ASN A 190 -9.16 -7.23 -15.05
N ASP A 191 -9.74 -6.05 -15.25
CA ASP A 191 -11.18 -5.87 -15.55
C ASP A 191 -12.12 -6.57 -14.55
N ASN A 192 -11.65 -6.82 -13.32
CA ASN A 192 -12.47 -7.36 -12.25
C ASN A 192 -12.84 -6.23 -11.30
N ILE A 193 -13.95 -5.56 -11.57
CA ILE A 193 -14.38 -4.39 -10.80
C ILE A 193 -15.57 -4.78 -9.95
N TRP A 194 -15.39 -4.60 -8.65
CA TRP A 194 -16.46 -4.66 -7.67
C TRP A 194 -16.78 -3.27 -7.16
N PHE A 195 -18.03 -3.07 -6.79
CA PHE A 195 -18.50 -1.90 -6.08
C PHE A 195 -19.02 -2.34 -4.73
N LYS A 196 -18.49 -1.74 -3.67
CA LYS A 196 -19.11 -1.83 -2.36
C LYS A 196 -20.32 -0.90 -2.36
N TYR A 197 -21.50 -1.44 -2.06
CA TYR A 197 -22.75 -0.70 -2.20
C TYR A 197 -23.54 -0.63 -0.90
N LYS A 198 -24.36 0.42 -0.82
CA LYS A 198 -25.53 0.54 0.07
C LYS A 198 -26.72 1.01 -0.75
N THR A 199 -27.82 0.28 -0.72
CA THR A 199 -29.08 0.74 -1.35
C THR A 199 -29.80 1.76 -0.46
N VAL A 200 -30.71 2.53 -1.04
CA VAL A 200 -31.58 3.44 -0.26
C VAL A 200 -32.38 2.68 0.81
N GLY A 201 -32.75 1.42 0.53
CA GLY A 201 -33.42 0.53 1.48
C GLY A 201 -32.51 -0.07 2.57
N GLY A 202 -31.21 0.20 2.55
CA GLY A 202 -30.26 -0.22 3.58
C GLY A 202 -29.57 -1.57 3.33
N GLU A 203 -29.83 -2.23 2.20
CA GLU A 203 -29.07 -3.44 1.80
C GLU A 203 -27.62 -3.06 1.51
N LEU A 204 -26.68 -3.83 2.06
CA LEU A 204 -25.25 -3.63 1.93
C LEU A 204 -24.61 -4.85 1.26
N GLY A 205 -23.54 -4.66 0.50
CA GLY A 205 -22.79 -5.78 -0.06
C GLY A 205 -21.82 -5.34 -1.14
N PHE A 206 -21.49 -6.27 -2.03
CA PHE A 206 -20.71 -5.99 -3.23
C PHE A 206 -21.48 -6.37 -4.48
N ILE A 207 -21.36 -5.55 -5.52
CA ILE A 207 -21.95 -5.76 -6.83
C ILE A 207 -20.88 -5.55 -7.90
N ASN A 208 -20.87 -6.33 -8.98
CA ASN A 208 -19.93 -6.11 -10.10
C ASN A 208 -20.61 -5.42 -11.29
N MET A 209 -19.82 -5.12 -12.33
CA MET A 209 -20.29 -4.49 -13.58
C MET A 209 -21.46 -5.24 -14.26
N ASN A 210 -21.59 -6.55 -14.03
CA ASN A 210 -22.67 -7.37 -14.61
C ASN A 210 -23.91 -7.45 -13.70
N GLY A 211 -23.88 -6.88 -12.50
CA GLY A 211 -24.96 -6.93 -11.52
C GLY A 211 -24.95 -8.17 -10.61
N GLU A 212 -23.90 -8.99 -10.64
CA GLU A 212 -23.76 -10.09 -9.68
C GLU A 212 -23.51 -9.51 -8.28
N LYS A 213 -24.30 -9.94 -7.29
CA LYS A 213 -24.17 -9.52 -5.90
C LYS A 213 -23.49 -10.59 -5.04
N LYS A 214 -22.62 -10.17 -4.12
CA LYS A 214 -21.93 -11.03 -3.13
C LYS A 214 -21.96 -10.38 -1.74
N LEU A 215 -21.85 -11.22 -0.72
CA LEU A 215 -21.79 -10.81 0.69
C LEU A 215 -22.95 -9.87 1.10
N ILE A 216 -24.15 -10.15 0.60
CA ILE A 216 -25.34 -9.33 0.88
C ILE A 216 -25.63 -9.37 2.38
N ASN A 217 -25.51 -8.22 3.03
CA ASN A 217 -25.61 -8.02 4.47
C ASN A 217 -24.64 -8.87 5.32
N ASP A 218 -23.60 -9.44 4.69
CA ASP A 218 -22.52 -10.19 5.33
C ASP A 218 -21.18 -9.41 5.23
N ILE A 219 -21.29 -8.08 5.32
CA ILE A 219 -20.16 -7.15 5.38
C ILE A 219 -20.13 -6.41 6.71
N ILE A 220 -18.96 -5.86 7.06
CA ILE A 220 -18.83 -4.96 8.20
C ILE A 220 -19.52 -3.63 7.84
N SER A 221 -20.60 -3.30 8.55
CA SER A 221 -21.32 -2.05 8.31
C SER A 221 -20.41 -0.85 8.54
N ASN A 222 -20.51 0.14 7.64
CA ASN A 222 -19.69 1.34 7.63
C ASN A 222 -18.18 1.06 7.65
N SER A 223 -17.72 -0.09 7.15
CA SER A 223 -16.29 -0.37 7.13
C SER A 223 -15.56 0.51 6.12
N ARG A 224 -14.37 0.92 6.51
CA ARG A 224 -13.33 1.38 5.59
C ARG A 224 -12.71 0.15 4.93
N SER A 225 -12.63 0.20 3.60
CA SER A 225 -11.90 -0.76 2.78
C SER A 225 -10.49 -0.24 2.54
N GLN A 226 -9.48 -1.05 2.84
CA GLN A 226 -8.08 -0.73 2.57
C GLN A 226 -7.47 -1.81 1.67
N THR A 227 -7.14 -1.45 0.44
CA THR A 227 -6.60 -2.35 -0.58
C THR A 227 -5.09 -2.18 -0.80
N GLU A 228 -4.47 -1.32 0.02
CA GLU A 228 -3.07 -0.97 -0.06
C GLU A 228 -2.53 -0.39 1.25
N GLY A 229 -1.22 -0.50 1.44
CA GLY A 229 -0.46 0.14 2.50
C GLY A 229 0.68 0.97 1.92
N TYR A 230 1.50 1.51 2.80
CA TYR A 230 2.65 2.34 2.42
C TYR A 230 3.86 1.89 3.23
N PHE A 231 4.96 1.62 2.54
CA PHE A 231 6.26 1.61 3.17
C PHE A 231 6.88 2.99 2.93
N SER A 232 6.69 3.88 3.90
CA SER A 232 7.13 5.26 3.80
C SER A 232 8.65 5.34 3.82
N PHE A 233 9.19 5.96 2.79
CA PHE A 233 10.47 6.63 2.87
C PHE A 233 10.19 8.10 3.23
N ILE A 234 11.19 8.86 3.66
CA ILE A 234 10.96 10.27 4.02
C ILE A 234 10.80 11.14 2.77
N ASP A 235 11.42 10.77 1.65
CA ASP A 235 11.01 11.32 0.36
C ASP A 235 9.80 10.54 -0.18
N SER A 236 8.89 11.27 -0.84
CA SER A 236 7.74 10.66 -1.49
C SER A 236 8.13 9.87 -2.74
N GLU A 237 9.34 10.09 -3.26
CA GLU A 237 9.85 9.44 -4.49
C GLU A 237 10.24 7.98 -4.25
N HIS A 238 10.88 7.65 -3.13
CA HIS A 238 11.22 6.26 -2.78
C HIS A 238 10.13 5.60 -1.94
N SER A 239 9.18 6.37 -1.38
CA SER A 239 7.99 5.83 -0.69
C SER A 239 7.27 4.83 -1.59
N THR A 240 7.21 3.57 -1.15
CA THR A 240 6.63 2.51 -1.97
C THR A 240 5.21 2.20 -1.51
N ARG A 241 4.26 2.43 -2.41
CA ARG A 241 2.88 1.98 -2.26
C ARG A 241 2.86 0.46 -2.31
N ARG A 242 2.34 -0.17 -1.27
CA ARG A 242 2.22 -1.61 -1.16
C ARG A 242 0.80 -2.03 -1.55
N LYS A 243 0.64 -2.62 -2.72
CA LYS A 243 -0.64 -3.24 -3.11
C LYS A 243 -0.94 -4.44 -2.21
N TYR A 244 -2.20 -4.73 -1.95
CA TYR A 244 -2.60 -5.95 -1.21
C TYR A 244 -3.04 -7.09 -2.12
N TYR A 245 -2.85 -6.96 -3.44
CA TYR A 245 -3.04 -8.03 -4.44
C TYR A 245 -4.41 -8.69 -4.39
N GLY A 246 -5.46 -7.87 -4.35
CA GLY A 246 -6.83 -8.36 -4.26
C GLY A 246 -7.24 -8.80 -2.86
N TYR A 247 -6.45 -8.55 -1.81
CA TYR A 247 -6.98 -8.53 -0.45
C TYR A 247 -7.41 -7.11 -0.04
N SER A 248 -8.45 -7.04 0.78
CA SER A 248 -8.85 -5.83 1.49
C SER A 248 -8.87 -6.06 2.98
N ILE A 249 -8.35 -5.11 3.75
CA ILE A 249 -8.72 -5.01 5.16
C ILE A 249 -10.05 -4.26 5.21
N GLU A 250 -11.06 -4.94 5.73
CA GLU A 250 -12.36 -4.34 6.02
C GLU A 250 -12.42 -4.08 7.52
N SER A 251 -12.63 -2.82 7.91
CA SER A 251 -12.63 -2.46 9.32
C SER A 251 -13.56 -1.30 9.68
N ASN A 252 -14.11 -1.34 10.88
CA ASN A 252 -14.65 -0.18 11.58
C ASN A 252 -14.08 -0.16 13.02
N GLU A 253 -14.61 0.69 13.90
CA GLU A 253 -14.12 0.79 15.28
C GLU A 253 -14.21 -0.52 16.06
N GLU A 254 -15.18 -1.38 15.72
CA GLU A 254 -15.51 -2.58 16.48
C GLU A 254 -15.11 -3.89 15.80
N SER A 255 -14.87 -3.92 14.49
CA SER A 255 -14.72 -5.19 13.77
C SER A 255 -13.71 -5.07 12.67
N TYR A 256 -12.92 -6.13 12.50
CA TYR A 256 -11.84 -6.22 11.53
C TYR A 256 -11.92 -7.58 10.82
N GLY A 257 -11.73 -7.56 9.51
CA GLY A 257 -11.66 -8.76 8.68
C GLY A 257 -10.73 -8.55 7.48
N VAL A 258 -10.36 -9.67 6.85
CA VAL A 258 -9.63 -9.66 5.57
C VAL A 258 -10.50 -10.32 4.52
N LEU A 259 -10.87 -9.54 3.52
CA LEU A 259 -11.65 -9.99 2.39
C LEU A 259 -10.74 -10.31 1.21
N ASP A 260 -10.94 -11.47 0.57
CA ASP A 260 -10.40 -11.76 -0.75
C ASP A 260 -11.35 -11.23 -1.82
N LEU A 261 -10.92 -10.19 -2.52
CA LEU A 261 -11.69 -9.50 -3.55
C LEU A 261 -11.73 -10.27 -4.89
N LEU A 262 -10.85 -11.26 -5.11
CA LEU A 262 -10.94 -12.10 -6.30
C LEU A 262 -12.04 -13.16 -6.16
N THR A 263 -12.16 -13.74 -4.97
CA THR A 263 -13.14 -14.80 -4.68
C THR A 263 -14.40 -14.28 -4.00
N MET A 264 -14.37 -13.04 -3.50
CA MET A 264 -15.39 -12.43 -2.66
C MET A 264 -15.70 -13.26 -1.41
N THR A 265 -14.64 -13.77 -0.77
CA THR A 265 -14.75 -14.59 0.46
C THR A 265 -13.88 -14.05 1.59
N TRP A 266 -14.34 -14.19 2.82
CA TRP A 266 -13.59 -13.81 4.00
C TRP A 266 -12.41 -14.77 4.23
N LEU A 267 -11.18 -14.27 4.04
CA LEU A 267 -9.97 -14.98 4.46
C LEU A 267 -9.87 -14.97 5.99
N ILE A 268 -10.11 -13.81 6.60
CA ILE A 268 -10.31 -13.67 8.04
C ILE A 268 -11.68 -13.06 8.23
N LYS A 269 -12.60 -13.83 8.83
CA LYS A 269 -13.98 -13.37 9.10
C LYS A 269 -13.97 -12.13 10.01
N PRO A 270 -14.98 -11.24 9.90
CA PRO A 270 -15.16 -10.12 10.81
C PRO A 270 -15.11 -10.54 12.27
N GLN A 271 -14.26 -9.91 13.07
CA GLN A 271 -14.06 -10.23 14.48
C GLN A 271 -13.47 -9.05 15.28
N LYS A 272 -13.55 -9.16 16.62
CA LYS A 272 -13.12 -8.16 17.62
C LYS A 272 -11.75 -8.43 18.25
N ALA A 273 -11.32 -9.68 18.27
CA ALA A 273 -10.17 -10.14 19.04
C ALA A 273 -8.82 -9.57 18.53
N LEU A 274 -8.71 -9.34 17.22
CA LEU A 274 -7.51 -8.88 16.54
C LEU A 274 -7.85 -7.66 15.70
N LYS A 275 -7.27 -6.50 16.05
CA LYS A 275 -7.20 -5.38 15.11
C LYS A 275 -6.22 -5.76 14.00
N ILE A 276 -6.66 -5.71 12.75
CA ILE A 276 -5.81 -5.96 11.58
C ILE A 276 -5.37 -4.60 11.04
N ASP A 277 -4.08 -4.30 11.19
CA ASP A 277 -3.52 -2.99 10.87
C ASP A 277 -2.96 -2.92 9.45
N GLU A 278 -2.38 -4.02 8.96
CA GLU A 278 -1.65 -4.00 7.69
C GLU A 278 -1.54 -5.39 7.06
N ILE A 279 -1.56 -5.45 5.72
CA ILE A 279 -1.17 -6.63 4.96
C ILE A 279 0.25 -6.43 4.43
N ASN A 280 1.07 -7.45 4.61
CA ASN A 280 2.42 -7.52 4.08
C ASN A 280 2.66 -8.90 3.45
N TYR A 281 3.74 -9.08 2.73
CA TYR A 281 4.01 -10.32 2.01
C TYR A 281 5.48 -10.46 1.67
N THR A 282 5.89 -11.70 1.37
CA THR A 282 7.22 -12.01 0.87
C THR A 282 7.15 -12.92 -0.34
N THR A 283 8.23 -12.95 -1.10
CA THR A 283 8.38 -13.78 -2.28
C THR A 283 9.85 -14.17 -2.44
N ASP A 284 10.09 -15.38 -2.95
CA ASP A 284 11.41 -15.80 -3.43
C ASP A 284 11.54 -15.72 -4.94
N GLN A 285 10.43 -15.56 -5.64
CA GLN A 285 10.39 -15.49 -7.08
C GLN A 285 10.78 -14.08 -7.56
N ASN A 286 11.25 -14.00 -8.80
CA ASN A 286 11.34 -12.72 -9.48
C ASN A 286 9.94 -12.34 -9.92
N VAL A 287 9.43 -11.29 -9.31
CA VAL A 287 8.15 -10.65 -9.60
C VAL A 287 8.49 -9.25 -10.08
N ASP A 288 7.75 -8.77 -11.07
CA ASP A 288 7.96 -7.41 -11.59
C ASP A 288 7.60 -6.40 -10.48
N GLU A 289 8.30 -5.26 -10.41
CA GLU A 289 7.95 -4.17 -9.48
C GLU A 289 6.57 -3.58 -9.77
N LYS A 290 6.04 -3.77 -10.98
CA LYS A 290 4.68 -3.35 -11.34
C LYS A 290 3.60 -4.27 -10.78
N TYR A 291 3.96 -5.53 -10.48
CA TYR A 291 3.18 -6.52 -9.73
C TYR A 291 1.72 -6.71 -10.22
N ASP A 292 1.41 -7.86 -10.81
CA ASP A 292 0.05 -8.19 -11.26
C ASP A 292 -0.67 -9.19 -10.34
N LEU A 293 -1.94 -9.50 -10.65
CA LEU A 293 -2.74 -10.46 -9.88
C LEU A 293 -2.26 -11.91 -10.04
N GLU A 294 -1.57 -12.27 -11.13
CA GLU A 294 -1.01 -13.62 -11.30
C GLU A 294 0.19 -13.83 -10.38
N ASP A 295 0.95 -12.77 -10.08
CA ASP A 295 2.02 -12.80 -9.10
C ASP A 295 1.52 -13.14 -7.68
N ARG A 296 0.24 -12.91 -7.36
CA ARG A 296 -0.35 -13.25 -6.05
C ARG A 296 -0.05 -14.68 -5.61
N LYS A 297 -0.07 -15.64 -6.55
CA LYS A 297 0.19 -17.07 -6.29
C LYS A 297 1.63 -17.35 -5.81
N LYS A 298 2.54 -16.41 -6.05
CA LYS A 298 3.97 -16.48 -5.68
C LYS A 298 4.24 -15.81 -4.34
N LEU A 299 3.24 -15.13 -3.77
CA LEU A 299 3.38 -14.37 -2.54
C LEU A 299 2.94 -15.18 -1.33
N LYS A 300 3.70 -15.06 -0.24
CA LYS A 300 3.27 -15.50 1.09
C LYS A 300 2.88 -14.27 1.90
N PHE A 301 1.61 -14.20 2.28
CA PHE A 301 1.02 -13.07 2.99
C PHE A 301 1.16 -13.17 4.51
N TYR A 302 1.21 -12.01 5.14
CA TYR A 302 1.25 -11.80 6.57
C TYR A 302 0.33 -10.63 6.93
N PHE A 303 -0.27 -10.69 8.11
CA PHE A 303 -1.19 -9.69 8.62
C PHE A 303 -0.62 -9.14 9.92
N LEU A 304 -0.35 -7.84 9.96
CA LEU A 304 0.02 -7.16 11.19
C LEU A 304 -1.23 -7.03 12.05
N VAL A 305 -1.19 -7.60 13.25
CA VAL A 305 -2.33 -7.58 14.17
C VAL A 305 -1.95 -7.05 15.55
N ARG A 306 -2.91 -6.43 16.22
CA ARG A 306 -2.87 -6.06 17.64
C ARG A 306 -4.02 -6.74 18.37
N GLU A 307 -3.74 -7.34 19.52
CA GLU A 307 -4.79 -7.82 20.42
C GLU A 307 -5.33 -6.62 21.22
N GLU A 308 -6.63 -6.51 21.41
CA GLU A 308 -7.29 -5.35 22.07
C GLU A 308 -6.67 -4.97 23.44
N LYS A 309 -6.12 -5.96 24.16
CA LYS A 309 -5.49 -5.80 25.48
C LYS A 309 -3.97 -5.72 25.46
N LYS A 310 -3.33 -5.72 24.28
CA LYS A 310 -1.87 -5.68 24.14
C LYS A 310 -1.45 -4.54 23.24
N GLU A 311 -0.51 -3.75 23.72
CA GLU A 311 0.05 -2.64 22.94
C GLU A 311 0.90 -3.12 21.76
N ARG A 312 1.49 -4.32 21.85
CA ARG A 312 2.47 -4.79 20.87
C ARG A 312 1.82 -5.51 19.70
N ALA A 313 2.06 -4.99 18.51
CA ALA A 313 1.68 -5.62 17.26
C ALA A 313 2.59 -6.81 16.94
N TYR A 314 2.05 -7.79 16.22
CA TYR A 314 2.80 -8.92 15.69
C TYR A 314 2.19 -9.41 14.40
N TYR A 315 2.98 -10.11 13.59
CA TYR A 315 2.47 -10.69 12.35
C TYR A 315 1.83 -12.06 12.61
N ILE A 316 0.74 -12.34 11.89
CA ILE A 316 0.18 -13.67 11.67
C ILE A 316 0.21 -14.03 10.18
N ASP A 317 0.10 -15.31 9.83
CA ASP A 317 -0.16 -15.72 8.45
C ASP A 317 -1.64 -16.05 8.21
N ASP A 318 -1.96 -16.49 6.99
CA ASP A 318 -3.29 -16.95 6.57
C ASP A 318 -3.81 -18.15 7.36
N LYS A 319 -2.93 -18.88 8.05
CA LYS A 319 -3.26 -19.97 8.98
C LYS A 319 -3.31 -19.52 10.44
N LEU A 320 -3.31 -18.21 10.68
CA LEU A 320 -3.31 -17.58 12.00
C LEU A 320 -2.10 -17.96 12.88
N LYS A 321 -1.00 -18.43 12.28
CA LYS A 321 0.22 -18.73 13.04
C LYS A 321 0.87 -17.43 13.49
N LYS A 322 1.14 -17.30 14.79
CA LYS A 322 1.76 -16.12 15.39
C LYS A 322 3.29 -16.09 15.20
N TYR A 323 3.81 -14.94 14.78
CA TYR A 323 5.23 -14.67 14.62
C TYR A 323 5.69 -13.68 15.69
N VAL A 324 6.20 -14.21 16.78
CA VAL A 324 6.75 -13.45 17.92
C VAL A 324 8.08 -14.07 18.35
N PRO A 325 9.03 -13.28 18.90
CA PRO A 325 10.29 -13.82 19.40
C PRO A 325 10.05 -14.92 20.43
N LYS A 326 10.77 -16.05 20.29
CA LYS A 326 10.85 -17.01 21.38
C LYS A 326 11.59 -16.36 22.56
N LYS A 327 11.01 -16.51 23.75
CA LYS A 327 11.69 -16.16 25.00
C LYS A 327 12.94 -17.02 25.20
#